data_AF-A0A8B7XLR8-F1
#
_entry.id   AF-A0A8B7XLR8-F1
#
_cell.length_a   1.000
_cell.length_b   1.000
_cell.length_c   1.000
_cell.angle_alpha   90.00
_cell.angle_beta   90.00
_cell.angle_gamma   90.00
#
_symmetry.space_group_name_H-M   'P 1'
#
loop_
_entity.id
_entity.type
_entity.pdbx_description
1 polymer ?
#
loop_
_entity_poly.entity_id
_entity_poly.type
_entity_poly.pdbx_seq_one_letter_code
_entity_poly.pdbx_strand_id
1 'polypeptide(L)'
;MGHGIGGKGILARLGRANYELTPLVVITGTVMVLATSFSMFSILKKTDVALFKRSNPRPWERVNPAEPQKLLTLNQEYKVDPAIEKLKREVGSAK
;
A
#
# COMPACT_ATOMS: atom_id res chain seq x y z
N MET A 1 -22.28 -20.46 -37.26
CA MET A 1 -21.19 -20.72 -36.30
C MET A 1 -20.95 -19.45 -35.49
N GLY A 2 -21.72 -19.25 -34.42
CA GLY A 2 -21.59 -18.07 -33.56
C GLY A 2 -21.31 -18.52 -32.14
N HIS A 3 -20.09 -18.30 -31.66
CA HIS A 3 -19.74 -18.50 -30.25
C HIS A 3 -20.45 -17.40 -29.46
N GLY A 4 -21.63 -17.72 -28.92
CA GLY A 4 -22.41 -16.81 -28.12
C GLY A 4 -21.63 -16.40 -26.87
N ILE A 5 -21.31 -15.11 -26.76
CA ILE A 5 -20.87 -14.46 -25.53
C ILE A 5 -22.10 -14.39 -24.60
N GLY A 6 -22.52 -15.56 -24.11
CA GLY A 6 -23.68 -15.73 -23.26
C GLY A 6 -23.31 -15.49 -21.80
N GLY A 7 -23.41 -14.23 -21.37
CA GLY A 7 -23.94 -13.71 -20.09
C GLY A 7 -23.78 -14.41 -18.72
N LYS A 8 -23.01 -15.50 -18.58
CA LYS A 8 -22.77 -16.15 -17.28
C LYS A 8 -21.29 -15.99 -16.93
N GLY A 9 -21.02 -15.14 -15.94
CA GLY A 9 -19.66 -14.80 -15.51
C GLY A 9 -18.81 -16.04 -15.22
N ILE A 10 -17.50 -15.91 -15.44
CA ILE A 10 -16.49 -16.98 -15.26
C ILE A 10 -16.68 -17.72 -13.92
N LEU A 11 -17.01 -16.99 -12.85
CA LEU A 11 -17.26 -17.55 -11.52
C LEU A 11 -18.48 -18.48 -11.46
N ALA A 12 -19.58 -18.14 -12.15
CA ALA A 12 -20.78 -18.98 -12.20
C ALA A 12 -20.57 -20.25 -13.03
N ARG A 13 -19.62 -20.23 -13.98
CA ARG A 13 -19.21 -21.42 -14.75
C ARG A 13 -18.30 -22.32 -13.92
N LEU A 14 -17.36 -21.74 -13.18
CA LEU A 14 -16.49 -22.44 -12.23
C LEU A 14 -17.31 -23.17 -11.15
N GLY A 15 -18.26 -22.48 -10.51
CA GLY A 15 -19.07 -23.06 -9.43
C GLY A 15 -20.02 -24.19 -9.83
N ARG A 16 -20.29 -24.39 -11.13
CA ARG A 16 -21.16 -25.49 -11.62
C ARG A 16 -20.40 -26.63 -12.26
N ALA A 17 -19.36 -26.33 -13.04
CA ALA A 17 -18.62 -27.35 -13.79
C ALA A 17 -17.45 -27.91 -12.99
N ASN A 18 -16.79 -27.10 -12.17
CA ASN A 18 -15.54 -27.43 -11.48
C ASN A 18 -15.52 -26.82 -10.07
N TYR A 19 -16.40 -27.31 -9.19
CA TYR A 19 -16.57 -26.75 -7.84
C TYR A 19 -15.27 -26.81 -7.01
N GLU A 20 -14.44 -27.83 -7.23
CA GLU A 20 -13.14 -28.05 -6.56
C GLU A 20 -12.11 -26.95 -6.87
N LEU A 21 -12.21 -26.29 -8.03
CA LEU A 21 -11.33 -25.19 -8.43
C LEU A 21 -11.78 -23.82 -7.90
N THR A 22 -13.01 -23.73 -7.39
CA THR A 22 -13.57 -22.49 -6.81
C THR A 22 -12.70 -21.91 -5.69
N PRO A 23 -12.28 -22.66 -4.65
CA PRO A 23 -11.44 -22.11 -3.59
C PRO A 23 -10.08 -21.61 -4.11
N LEU A 24 -9.49 -22.30 -5.09
CA LEU A 24 -8.22 -21.89 -5.68
C LEU A 24 -8.33 -20.54 -6.41
N VAL A 25 -9.37 -20.38 -7.24
CA VAL A 25 -9.62 -19.13 -7.98
C VAL A 25 -9.95 -17.99 -7.02
N VAL A 26 -10.70 -18.26 -5.95
CA VAL A 26 -11.01 -17.25 -4.93
C VAL A 26 -9.74 -16.79 -4.22
N ILE A 27 -8.88 -17.70 -3.76
CA ILE A 27 -7.64 -17.34 -3.06
C ILE A 27 -6.68 -16.58 -3.97
N THR A 28 -6.45 -17.07 -5.20
CA THR A 28 -5.55 -16.39 -6.15
C THR A 28 -6.09 -15.02 -6.56
N GLY A 29 -7.40 -14.92 -6.78
CA GLY A 29 -8.07 -13.66 -7.07
C GLY A 29 -7.97 -12.65 -5.93
N THR A 30 -8.22 -13.07 -4.69
CA THR A 30 -8.10 -12.17 -3.52
C THR A 30 -6.65 -11.73 -3.32
N VAL A 31 -5.67 -12.61 -3.48
CA VAL A 31 -4.24 -12.27 -3.39
C VAL A 31 -3.85 -11.25 -4.45
N MET A 32 -4.27 -11.43 -5.70
CA MET A 32 -4.00 -10.45 -6.77
C MET A 32 -4.56 -9.07 -6.44
N VAL A 33 -5.84 -9.01 -6.05
CA VAL A 33 -6.51 -7.75 -5.71
C VAL A 33 -5.83 -7.05 -4.53
N LEU A 34 -5.51 -7.81 -3.47
CA LEU A 34 -4.85 -7.26 -2.29
C LEU A 34 -3.44 -6.77 -2.61
N ALA A 35 -2.65 -7.55 -3.36
CA ALA A 35 -1.29 -7.16 -3.75
C ALA A 35 -1.28 -5.87 -4.59
N THR A 36 -2.18 -5.76 -5.57
CA THR A 36 -2.31 -4.56 -6.40
C THR A 36 -2.75 -3.36 -5.55
N SER A 37 -3.74 -3.53 -4.68
CA SER A 37 -4.23 -2.45 -3.81
C SER A 37 -3.15 -1.95 -2.84
N PHE A 38 -2.37 -2.87 -2.24
CA PHE A 38 -1.30 -2.52 -1.31
C PHE A 38 -0.12 -1.84 -2.02
N SER A 39 0.21 -2.27 -3.23
CA SER A 39 1.23 -1.64 -4.07
C SER A 39 0.84 -0.21 -4.40
N MET A 40 -0.42 0.00 -4.82
CA MET A 40 -0.95 1.34 -5.12
C MET A 40 -0.96 2.23 -3.87
N PHE A 41 -1.42 1.71 -2.73
CA PHE A 41 -1.40 2.41 -1.44
C PHE A 41 0.03 2.82 -1.05
N SER A 42 0.99 1.92 -1.21
CA SER A 42 2.39 2.17 -0.82
C SER A 42 3.01 3.28 -1.65
N ILE A 43 2.76 3.32 -2.96
CA ILE A 43 3.30 4.38 -3.83
C ILE A 43 2.68 5.74 -3.49
N LEU A 44 1.38 5.79 -3.17
CA LEU A 44 0.66 7.04 -2.95
C LEU A 44 0.81 7.62 -1.53
N LYS A 45 0.91 6.76 -0.52
CA LYS A 45 0.81 7.17 0.89
C LYS A 45 2.10 7.02 1.67
N LYS A 46 3.05 6.17 1.23
CA LYS A 46 4.32 6.03 1.95
C LYS A 46 5.37 6.96 1.37
N THR A 47 5.97 7.75 2.26
CA THR A 47 7.08 8.65 1.95
C THR A 47 8.39 7.92 1.66
N ASP A 48 8.50 6.65 2.08
CA ASP A 48 9.70 5.83 1.91
C ASP A 48 9.85 5.26 0.50
N VAL A 49 8.78 5.27 -0.31
CA VAL A 49 8.80 4.73 -1.67
C VAL A 49 9.24 5.82 -2.64
N ALA A 50 10.52 5.81 -2.98
CA ALA A 50 11.11 6.76 -3.92
C ALA A 50 10.98 6.25 -5.37
N LEU A 51 10.16 6.92 -6.19
CA LEU A 51 10.06 6.64 -7.63
C LEU A 51 11.25 7.19 -8.43
N PHE A 52 11.88 8.26 -7.94
CA PHE A 52 12.99 8.92 -8.61
C PHE A 52 14.17 9.10 -7.66
N LYS A 53 15.35 8.57 -8.04
CA LYS A 53 16.57 8.57 -7.21
C LYS A 53 17.25 9.94 -7.11
N ARG A 54 17.03 10.83 -8.10
CA ARG A 54 17.83 12.05 -8.31
C ARG A 54 17.67 13.14 -7.25
N SER A 55 16.60 13.11 -6.45
CA SER A 55 16.37 14.06 -5.36
C SER A 55 15.58 13.41 -4.23
N ASN A 56 16.08 12.28 -3.73
CA ASN A 56 15.46 11.60 -2.61
C ASN A 56 16.01 12.17 -1.29
N PRO A 57 15.26 12.99 -0.54
CA PRO A 57 15.65 13.29 0.84
C PRO A 57 15.76 12.00 1.64
N ARG A 58 16.39 12.05 2.81
CA ARG A 58 16.49 10.83 3.63
C ARG A 58 15.07 10.36 3.96
N PRO A 59 14.80 9.04 3.97
CA PRO A 59 13.42 8.53 4.10
C PRO A 59 12.66 9.13 5.28
N TRP A 60 13.33 9.30 6.42
CA TRP A 60 12.76 9.86 7.66
C TRP A 60 12.60 11.40 7.68
N GLU A 61 13.16 12.14 6.72
CA GLU A 61 13.03 13.61 6.69
C GLU A 61 11.62 14.04 6.27
N ARG A 62 10.93 13.25 5.44
CA ARG A 62 9.57 13.53 4.95
C ARG A 62 8.46 12.93 5.81
N VAL A 63 8.82 12.04 6.73
CA VAL A 63 7.88 11.33 7.57
C VAL A 63 7.27 12.30 8.58
N ASN A 64 5.93 12.45 8.58
CA ASN A 64 5.22 13.14 9.65
C ASN A 64 4.92 12.13 10.78
N PRO A 65 5.53 12.27 11.96
CA PRO A 65 5.30 11.37 13.08
C PRO A 65 3.98 11.63 13.83
N ALA A 66 3.35 12.80 13.64
CA ALA A 66 2.05 13.12 14.21
C ALA A 66 0.90 12.41 13.47
N GLU A 67 1.15 11.95 12.25
CA GLU A 67 0.18 11.20 11.46
C GLU A 67 0.37 9.69 11.61
N PRO A 68 -0.72 8.91 11.53
CA PRO A 68 -0.64 7.46 11.51
C PRO A 68 0.04 6.97 10.23
N GLN A 69 1.17 6.28 10.37
CA GLN A 69 1.99 5.80 9.24
C GLN A 69 1.58 4.40 8.74
N LYS A 70 0.67 3.75 9.45
CA LYS A 70 0.21 2.39 9.18
C LYS A 70 -1.29 2.40 8.90
N LEU A 71 -1.76 1.40 8.17
CA LEU A 71 -3.19 1.21 7.89
C LEU A 71 -4.03 1.14 9.17
N LEU A 72 -3.46 0.52 10.22
CA LEU A 72 -4.03 0.46 11.55
C LEU A 72 -2.98 0.94 12.54
N THR A 73 -3.36 1.91 13.37
CA THR A 73 -2.53 2.42 14.45
C THR A 73 -3.30 2.24 15.75
N LEU A 74 -2.64 1.68 16.76
CA LEU A 74 -3.21 1.48 18.10
C LEU A 74 -2.37 2.29 19.07
N ASN A 75 -3.01 3.21 19.79
CA ASN A 75 -2.37 4.04 20.83
C ASN A 75 -1.08 4.75 20.36
N GLN A 76 -1.05 5.23 19.11
CA GLN A 76 0.10 5.97 18.61
C GLN A 76 0.11 7.38 19.24
N GLU A 77 1.02 7.61 20.18
CA GLU A 77 1.33 8.94 20.71
C GLU A 77 2.68 9.42 20.17
N TYR A 78 2.71 10.64 19.64
CA TYR A 78 3.95 11.32 19.30
C TYR A 78 4.12 12.56 20.16
N LYS A 79 5.28 12.66 20.83
CA LYS A 79 5.68 13.81 21.64
C LYS A 79 6.94 14.41 21.02
N VAL A 80 6.87 15.69 20.68
CA VAL A 80 8.00 16.43 20.12
C VAL A 80 9.02 16.67 21.22
N ASP A 81 10.25 16.19 21.03
CA ASP A 81 11.37 16.52 21.91
C ASP A 81 12.02 17.84 21.45
N PRO A 82 12.05 18.88 22.30
CA PRO A 82 12.64 20.18 21.94
C PRO A 82 14.13 20.09 21.60
N ALA A 83 14.87 19.12 22.14
CA ALA A 83 16.28 18.92 21.80
C ALA A 83 16.45 18.47 20.34
N ILE A 84 15.60 17.55 19.89
CA ILE A 84 15.60 17.05 18.51
C ILE A 84 15.19 18.14 17.52
N GLU A 85 14.24 18.99 17.88
CA GLU A 85 13.83 20.11 17.04
C GLU A 85 14.95 21.16 16.90
N LYS A 86 15.64 21.47 18.00
CA LYS A 86 16.80 22.37 18.00
C LYS A 86 17.92 21.82 17.12
N LEU A 87 18.25 20.54 17.26
CA LEU A 87 19.25 19.86 16.43
C LEU A 87 18.87 19.88 14.94
N LYS A 88 17.59 19.65 14.61
CA LYS A 88 17.11 19.75 13.21
C LYS A 88 17.31 21.15 12.64
N ARG A 89 17.08 22.20 13.43
CA ARG A 89 17.29 23.60 13.01
C ARG A 89 18.78 23.92 12.85
N GLU A 90 19.63 23.49 13.78
CA GLU A 90 21.08 23.69 13.73
C GLU A 90 21.73 22.97 12.54
N VAL A 91 21.40 21.68 12.34
CA VAL A 91 21.93 20.88 11.22
C VAL A 91 21.32 21.28 9.89
N GLY A 92 20.03 21.64 9.87
CA GLY A 92 19.32 22.06 8.66
C GLY A 92 19.70 23.47 8.18
N SER A 93 20.01 24.38 9.09
CA SER A 93 20.52 25.73 8.77
C SER A 93 21.99 25.73 8.33
N ALA A 94 22.73 24.65 8.60
CA ALA A 94 24.12 24.48 8.20
C ALA A 94 24.29 23.89 6.78
N LYS A 95 23.20 23.72 6.03
CA LYS A 95 23.17 23.06 4.72
C LYS A 95 22.78 24.01 3.59
#